data_AF-A0A7L4QSC1-F1
#
_entry.id   AF-A0A7L4QSC1-F1
#
_cell.length_a   1.000
_cell.length_b   1.000
_cell.length_c   1.000
_cell.angle_alpha   90.00
_cell.angle_beta   90.00
_cell.angle_gamma   90.00
#
_symmetry.space_group_name_H-M   'P 1'
#
loop_
_entity.id
_entity.type
_entity.pdbx_description
1 polymer ?
#
loop_
_entity_poly.entity_id
_entity_poly.type
_entity_poly.pdbx_seq_one_letter_code
_entity_poly.pdbx_strand_id
1 'polypeptide(L)'
;MRTSSSMTVQAIASWSRRDLLLSIAVPAFSFGGTGVGILLEELGYIEDAGLFYWGCLIGAFLLAYLAWGKPRKDIVSLLAPLYAVIIFLTAMEITPNIILQLLFAASLTILVVRLNIRFSSPPVKEQGEDPMEKYLYDYIHRITPFFRSIDRDTAHEIASAVLSYKFELYPNAIEGADTAASRLTGEGAVAAVRKALTIIRDRAVKLEQSAVKGYSALSFSPDEEQYLAIIIPADQIENRESFTLDNALVLAYAVAYLCSPDDGQMLDEHQNFVIQILSSYKEQMGF
;
A
#
# COMPACT_ATOMS: atom_id res chain seq x y z
N MET A 1 21.51 18.15 -11.42
CA MET A 1 22.03 16.87 -11.96
C MET A 1 22.96 16.21 -10.94
N ARG A 2 22.40 15.45 -9.99
CA ARG A 2 23.15 14.49 -9.18
C ARG A 2 22.94 13.12 -9.79
N THR A 3 24.03 12.44 -10.05
CA THR A 3 24.17 11.23 -10.89
C THR A 3 23.44 10.03 -10.27
N SER A 4 22.66 9.29 -11.09
CA SER A 4 21.94 8.06 -10.69
C SER A 4 22.87 6.94 -10.18
N SER A 5 24.17 7.05 -10.44
CA SER A 5 25.22 6.20 -9.89
C SER A 5 25.41 6.34 -8.37
N SER A 6 24.99 7.45 -7.75
CA SER A 6 25.18 7.65 -6.30
C SER A 6 24.13 6.94 -5.45
N MET A 7 22.92 6.77 -6.00
CA MET A 7 21.81 6.07 -5.32
C MET A 7 22.01 4.55 -5.27
N THR A 8 22.58 3.94 -6.31
CA THR A 8 22.90 2.50 -6.32
C THR A 8 23.96 2.13 -5.28
N VAL A 9 24.98 2.98 -5.09
CA VAL A 9 26.03 2.74 -4.09
C VAL A 9 25.49 2.90 -2.67
N GLN A 10 24.57 3.85 -2.43
CA GLN A 10 23.93 4.01 -1.11
C GLN A 10 22.89 2.92 -0.81
N ALA A 11 22.20 2.37 -1.81
CA ALA A 11 21.26 1.27 -1.63
C ALA A 11 21.93 -0.08 -1.31
N ILE A 12 23.16 -0.30 -1.79
CA ILE A 12 23.99 -1.47 -1.43
C ILE A 12 24.47 -1.36 0.03
N ALA A 13 24.61 -0.15 0.58
CA ALA A 13 25.16 0.10 1.91
C ALA A 13 24.19 -0.19 3.07
N SER A 14 22.91 -0.44 2.83
CA SER A 14 21.91 -0.76 3.86
C SER A 14 21.64 -2.27 4.05
N TRP A 15 22.32 -3.13 3.31
CA TRP A 15 22.08 -4.58 3.38
C TRP A 15 22.70 -5.19 4.64
N SER A 16 21.89 -5.95 5.38
CA SER A 16 22.39 -6.79 6.48
C SER A 16 23.53 -7.66 5.98
N ARG A 17 24.61 -7.79 6.77
CA ARG A 17 25.77 -8.64 6.41
C ARG A 17 25.36 -10.06 6.02
N ARG A 18 24.26 -10.58 6.60
CA ARG A 18 23.70 -11.90 6.29
C ARG A 18 23.16 -11.98 4.86
N ASP A 19 22.43 -10.95 4.41
CA ASP A 19 21.84 -10.89 3.06
C ASP A 19 22.92 -10.82 1.99
N LEU A 20 23.98 -10.04 2.25
CA LEU A 20 25.12 -9.92 1.34
C LEU A 20 25.87 -11.25 1.23
N LEU A 21 26.12 -11.92 2.36
CA LEU A 21 26.75 -13.25 2.37
C LEU A 21 25.90 -14.28 1.62
N LEU A 22 24.59 -14.34 1.87
CA LEU A 22 23.69 -15.27 1.18
C LEU A 22 23.58 -14.98 -0.32
N SER A 23 23.57 -13.71 -0.71
CA SER A 23 23.52 -13.30 -2.12
C SER A 23 24.76 -13.73 -2.90
N ILE A 24 25.92 -13.75 -2.25
CA ILE A 24 27.17 -14.25 -2.84
C ILE A 24 27.22 -15.79 -2.76
N ALA A 25 26.69 -16.37 -1.68
CA ALA A 25 26.69 -17.82 -1.47
C ALA A 25 25.89 -18.56 -2.56
N VAL A 26 24.72 -18.06 -2.96
CA VAL A 26 23.88 -18.72 -3.99
C VAL A 26 24.66 -18.99 -5.30
N PRO A 27 25.25 -18.00 -5.99
CA PRO A 27 26.04 -18.26 -7.19
C PRO A 27 27.34 -19.02 -6.88
N ALA A 28 27.99 -18.77 -5.73
CA ALA A 28 29.21 -19.48 -5.35
C ALA A 28 28.98 -20.99 -5.17
N PHE A 29 27.89 -21.41 -4.53
CA PHE A 29 27.53 -22.83 -4.40
C PHE A 29 27.06 -23.42 -5.72
N SER A 30 26.31 -22.66 -6.53
CA SER A 30 25.76 -23.16 -7.80
C SER A 30 26.86 -23.40 -8.84
N PHE A 31 27.70 -22.39 -9.12
CA PHE A 31 28.81 -22.54 -10.05
C PHE A 31 29.98 -23.32 -9.45
N GLY A 32 30.27 -23.12 -8.17
CA GLY A 32 31.34 -23.82 -7.48
C GLY A 32 31.06 -25.32 -7.38
N GLY A 33 29.82 -25.74 -7.15
CA GLY A 33 29.44 -27.14 -7.14
C GLY A 33 29.67 -27.80 -8.51
N THR A 34 29.27 -27.15 -9.60
CA THR A 34 29.56 -27.64 -10.96
C THR A 34 31.06 -27.72 -11.23
N GLY A 35 31.84 -26.71 -10.81
CA GLY A 35 33.30 -26.72 -10.94
C GLY A 35 33.98 -27.84 -10.13
N VAL A 36 33.50 -28.11 -8.92
CA VAL A 36 33.95 -29.25 -8.10
C VAL A 36 33.60 -30.58 -8.78
N GLY A 37 32.42 -30.70 -9.39
CA GLY A 37 32.05 -31.86 -10.19
C GLY A 37 33.05 -32.12 -11.32
N ILE A 38 33.37 -31.10 -12.11
CA ILE A 38 34.34 -31.21 -13.22
C ILE A 38 35.72 -31.64 -12.70
N LEU A 39 36.19 -31.05 -11.60
CA LEU A 39 37.47 -31.41 -11.00
C LEU A 39 37.49 -32.86 -10.48
N LEU A 40 36.39 -33.33 -9.89
CA LEU A 40 36.27 -34.71 -9.41
C LEU A 40 36.25 -35.71 -10.57
N GLU A 41 35.65 -35.35 -11.70
CA GLU A 41 35.68 -36.16 -12.94
C GLU A 41 37.10 -36.23 -13.50
N GLU A 42 37.80 -35.10 -13.57
CA GLU A 42 39.20 -35.03 -14.05
C GLU A 42 40.16 -35.84 -13.17
N LEU A 43 39.91 -35.88 -11.86
CA LEU A 43 40.65 -36.70 -10.90
C LEU A 43 40.21 -38.18 -10.87
N GLY A 44 39.16 -38.56 -11.61
CA GLY A 44 38.66 -39.93 -11.72
C GLY A 44 37.87 -40.43 -10.50
N TYR A 45 37.38 -39.53 -9.64
CA TYR A 45 36.54 -39.89 -8.48
C TYR A 45 35.08 -40.10 -8.83
N ILE A 46 34.60 -39.50 -9.92
CA ILE A 46 33.22 -39.65 -10.42
C ILE A 46 33.25 -39.92 -11.94
N GLU A 47 32.24 -40.62 -12.44
CA GLU A 47 32.13 -40.98 -13.87
C GLU A 47 31.59 -39.85 -14.74
N ASP A 48 30.73 -38.97 -14.20
CA ASP A 48 30.10 -37.87 -14.94
C ASP A 48 29.82 -36.68 -14.00
N ALA A 49 30.44 -35.53 -14.25
CA ALA A 49 30.19 -34.30 -13.50
C ALA A 49 28.74 -33.79 -13.63
N GLY A 50 28.02 -34.17 -14.69
CA GLY A 50 26.60 -33.89 -14.90
C GLY A 50 25.70 -34.39 -13.78
N LEU A 51 26.09 -35.47 -13.09
CA LEU A 51 25.35 -36.04 -11.96
C LEU A 51 25.62 -35.31 -10.63
N PHE A 52 26.63 -34.44 -10.57
CA PHE A 52 27.00 -33.71 -9.37
C PHE A 52 26.25 -32.36 -9.24
N TYR A 53 24.92 -32.39 -9.21
CA TYR A 53 24.07 -31.18 -9.18
C TYR A 53 23.82 -30.59 -7.78
N TRP A 54 24.47 -31.14 -6.75
CA TRP A 54 24.25 -30.74 -5.34
C TRP A 54 24.48 -29.25 -5.08
N GLY A 55 25.42 -28.62 -5.78
CA GLY A 55 25.65 -27.18 -5.69
C GLY A 55 24.45 -26.34 -6.11
N CYS A 56 23.79 -26.73 -7.21
CA CYS A 56 22.56 -26.08 -7.70
C CYS A 56 21.39 -26.29 -6.74
N LEU A 57 21.27 -27.48 -6.15
CA LEU A 57 20.22 -27.77 -5.16
C LEU A 57 20.39 -26.89 -3.91
N ILE A 58 21.60 -26.85 -3.35
CA ILE A 58 21.93 -26.00 -2.19
C ILE A 58 21.69 -24.53 -2.53
N GLY A 59 22.14 -24.08 -3.71
CA GLY A 59 21.92 -22.72 -4.19
C GLY A 59 20.43 -22.33 -4.26
N ALA A 60 19.56 -23.24 -4.71
CA ALA A 60 18.12 -23.02 -4.77
C ALA A 60 17.49 -22.88 -3.37
N PHE A 61 17.89 -23.71 -2.40
CA PHE A 61 17.43 -23.58 -1.00
C PHE A 61 17.91 -22.30 -0.33
N LEU A 62 19.17 -21.92 -0.57
CA LEU A 62 19.72 -20.65 -0.07
C LEU A 62 18.98 -19.44 -0.65
N LEU A 63 18.62 -19.48 -1.95
CA LEU A 63 17.82 -18.45 -2.60
C LEU A 63 16.41 -18.36 -2.01
N ALA A 64 15.74 -19.50 -1.78
CA ALA A 64 14.42 -19.50 -1.15
C ALA A 64 14.47 -18.96 0.28
N TYR A 65 15.50 -19.33 1.05
CA TYR A 65 15.72 -18.80 2.39
C TYR A 65 15.93 -17.27 2.36
N LEU A 66 16.77 -16.79 1.43
CA LEU A 66 16.97 -15.35 1.22
C LEU A 66 15.66 -14.65 0.86
N ALA A 67 14.85 -15.23 -0.03
CA ALA A 67 13.56 -14.69 -0.47
C ALA A 67 12.51 -14.66 0.66
N TRP A 68 12.56 -15.60 1.60
CA TRP A 68 11.66 -15.65 2.75
C TRP A 68 11.88 -14.47 3.71
N GLY A 69 13.13 -14.03 3.87
CA GLY A 69 13.50 -12.92 4.74
C GLY A 69 13.25 -11.52 4.16
N LYS A 70 12.88 -11.41 2.88
CA LYS A 70 12.64 -10.11 2.22
C LYS A 70 11.23 -9.56 2.52
N PRO A 71 11.06 -8.23 2.58
CA PRO A 71 9.78 -7.59 2.87
C PRO A 71 8.71 -7.88 1.81
N ARG A 72 9.11 -8.04 0.54
CA ARG A 72 8.24 -8.49 -0.56
C ARG A 72 8.68 -9.88 -0.98
N LYS A 73 7.78 -10.85 -0.90
CA LYS A 73 8.05 -12.25 -1.25
C LYS A 73 8.06 -12.43 -2.78
N ASP A 74 9.21 -12.78 -3.34
CA ASP A 74 9.29 -13.23 -4.73
C ASP A 74 8.91 -14.72 -4.81
N ILE A 75 7.70 -14.99 -5.31
CA ILE A 75 7.15 -16.34 -5.43
C ILE A 75 8.07 -17.23 -6.28
N VAL A 76 8.69 -16.68 -7.33
CA VAL A 76 9.55 -17.46 -8.23
C VAL A 76 10.80 -17.94 -7.49
N SER A 77 11.43 -17.05 -6.71
CA SER A 77 12.60 -17.40 -5.89
C SER A 77 12.27 -18.35 -4.75
N LEU A 78 11.07 -18.25 -4.15
CA LEU A 78 10.58 -19.18 -3.13
C LEU A 78 10.34 -20.60 -3.68
N LEU A 79 9.92 -20.70 -4.94
CA LEU A 79 9.69 -21.97 -5.62
C LEU A 79 10.95 -22.56 -6.28
N ALA A 80 12.09 -21.87 -6.24
CA ALA A 80 13.35 -22.36 -6.81
C ALA A 80 13.75 -23.78 -6.34
N PRO A 81 13.59 -24.18 -5.05
CA PRO A 81 13.89 -25.54 -4.60
C PRO A 81 12.98 -26.58 -5.25
N LEU A 82 11.70 -26.26 -5.47
CA LEU A 82 10.76 -27.13 -6.15
C LEU A 82 11.21 -27.38 -7.59
N TYR A 83 11.59 -26.33 -8.32
CA TYR A 83 12.12 -26.47 -9.67
C TYR A 83 13.42 -27.28 -9.73
N ALA A 84 14.32 -27.08 -8.76
CA ALA A 84 15.56 -27.87 -8.67
C ALA A 84 15.26 -29.37 -8.48
N VAL A 85 14.32 -29.72 -7.61
CA VAL A 85 13.91 -31.12 -7.38
C VAL A 85 13.28 -31.71 -8.64
N ILE A 86 12.39 -30.97 -9.31
CA ILE A 86 11.76 -31.45 -10.55
C ILE A 86 12.80 -31.72 -11.64
N ILE A 87 13.72 -30.77 -11.84
CA ILE A 87 14.71 -30.83 -12.92
C ILE A 87 15.80 -31.88 -12.66
N PHE A 88 16.30 -32.01 -11.42
CA PHE A 88 17.46 -32.86 -11.14
C PHE A 88 17.12 -34.22 -10.53
N LEU A 89 16.00 -34.36 -9.80
CA LEU A 89 15.61 -35.63 -9.16
C LEU A 89 14.49 -36.36 -9.90
N THR A 90 13.66 -35.64 -10.67
CA THR A 90 12.42 -36.20 -11.25
C THR A 90 12.45 -36.29 -12.78
N ALA A 91 13.45 -35.69 -13.43
CA ALA A 91 13.61 -35.75 -14.88
C ALA A 91 13.94 -37.18 -15.34
N MET A 92 12.92 -37.94 -15.71
CA MET A 92 13.03 -39.35 -16.10
C MET A 92 13.56 -39.54 -17.54
N GLU A 93 13.51 -38.49 -18.37
CA GLU A 93 13.86 -38.58 -19.81
C GLU A 93 15.14 -37.82 -20.20
N ILE A 94 15.58 -36.85 -19.39
CA ILE A 94 16.77 -36.02 -19.65
C ILE A 94 17.74 -36.21 -18.50
N THR A 95 18.88 -36.83 -18.77
CA THR A 95 19.95 -36.95 -17.77
C THR A 95 20.53 -35.56 -17.46
N PRO A 96 20.69 -35.20 -16.17
CA PRO A 96 21.39 -33.99 -15.79
C PRO A 96 22.78 -33.93 -16.41
N ASN A 97 23.07 -32.83 -17.11
CA ASN A 97 24.37 -32.59 -17.72
C ASN A 97 24.94 -31.24 -17.26
N ILE A 98 26.23 -31.03 -17.54
CA ILE A 98 26.95 -29.81 -17.13
C ILE A 98 26.28 -28.56 -17.70
N ILE A 99 25.79 -28.61 -18.94
CA ILE A 99 25.14 -27.47 -19.59
C ILE A 99 23.87 -27.07 -18.82
N LEU A 100 23.04 -28.04 -18.44
CA LEU A 100 21.82 -27.83 -17.66
C LEU A 100 22.14 -27.25 -16.28
N GLN A 101 23.19 -27.76 -15.61
CA GLN A 101 23.65 -27.19 -14.34
C GLN A 101 24.09 -25.73 -14.50
N LEU A 102 24.86 -25.39 -15.54
CA LEU A 102 25.31 -24.02 -15.79
C LEU A 102 24.15 -23.08 -16.11
N LEU A 103 23.18 -23.52 -16.92
CA LEU A 103 21.98 -22.75 -17.21
C LEU A 103 21.12 -22.52 -15.95
N PHE A 104 21.02 -23.54 -15.09
CA PHE A 104 20.31 -23.42 -13.82
C PHE A 104 21.05 -22.50 -12.83
N ALA A 105 22.38 -22.58 -12.75
CA ALA A 105 23.19 -21.65 -11.94
C ALA A 105 23.06 -20.19 -12.43
N ALA A 106 23.02 -19.98 -13.75
CA ALA A 106 22.77 -18.67 -14.33
C ALA A 106 21.37 -18.16 -13.99
N SER A 107 20.34 -19.01 -14.05
CA SER A 107 18.97 -18.63 -13.68
C SER A 107 18.86 -18.25 -12.20
N LEU A 108 19.47 -19.01 -11.30
CA LEU A 108 19.55 -18.68 -9.87
C LEU A 108 20.25 -17.34 -9.65
N THR A 109 21.33 -17.05 -10.39
CA THR A 109 22.05 -15.77 -10.29
C THR A 109 21.18 -14.60 -10.73
N ILE A 110 20.44 -14.75 -11.82
CA ILE A 110 19.46 -13.75 -12.28
C ILE A 110 18.38 -13.53 -11.23
N LEU A 111 17.88 -14.60 -10.60
CA LEU A 111 16.88 -14.50 -9.53
C LEU A 111 17.43 -13.80 -8.29
N VAL A 112 18.68 -14.08 -7.87
CA VAL A 112 19.34 -13.34 -6.77
C VAL A 112 19.44 -11.86 -7.08
N VAL A 113 19.90 -11.50 -8.28
CA VAL A 113 19.99 -10.10 -8.71
C VAL A 113 18.62 -9.44 -8.72
N ARG A 114 17.61 -10.11 -9.29
CA ARG A 114 16.23 -9.63 -9.32
C ARG A 114 15.65 -9.47 -7.92
N LEU A 115 15.87 -10.43 -7.03
CA LEU A 115 15.43 -10.40 -5.63
C LEU A 115 16.06 -9.21 -4.90
N ASN A 116 17.34 -8.97 -5.11
CA ASN A 116 18.05 -7.86 -4.49
C ASN A 116 17.67 -6.49 -5.05
N ILE A 117 17.45 -6.37 -6.36
CA ILE A 117 17.07 -5.09 -6.98
C ILE A 117 15.59 -4.75 -6.74
N ARG A 118 14.69 -5.72 -6.92
CA ARG A 118 13.23 -5.45 -6.95
C ARG A 118 12.51 -5.69 -5.61
N PHE A 119 13.08 -6.53 -4.74
CA PHE A 119 12.38 -6.99 -3.54
C PHE A 119 13.12 -6.68 -2.23
N SER A 120 14.35 -6.15 -2.28
CA SER A 120 15.11 -5.72 -1.09
C SER A 120 14.90 -4.28 -0.68
N SER A 121 14.33 -3.46 -1.56
CA SER A 121 13.74 -2.21 -1.11
C SER A 121 12.46 -2.56 -0.37
N PRO A 122 12.29 -2.22 0.93
CA PRO A 122 10.94 -2.04 1.46
C PRO A 122 10.20 -1.12 0.49
N PRO A 123 8.85 -1.18 0.39
CA PRO A 123 8.14 -0.12 -0.33
C PRO A 123 8.69 1.19 0.21
N VAL A 124 9.44 1.88 -0.63
CA VAL A 124 9.64 3.30 -0.47
C VAL A 124 8.22 3.80 -0.73
N LYS A 125 7.42 3.87 0.34
CA LYS A 125 6.59 5.07 0.49
C LYS A 125 7.63 6.16 0.30
N GLU A 126 7.62 6.80 -0.87
CA GLU A 126 8.43 7.98 -1.02
C GLU A 126 8.09 8.83 0.20
N GLN A 127 9.07 9.05 1.07
CA GLN A 127 9.00 10.12 2.06
C GLN A 127 9.27 11.46 1.33
N GLY A 128 8.69 11.64 0.14
CA GLY A 128 8.07 12.90 -0.17
C GLY A 128 6.64 12.70 0.31
N GLU A 129 6.21 13.45 1.33
CA GLU A 129 4.81 13.47 1.80
C GLU A 129 3.90 13.21 0.60
N ASP A 130 3.04 12.18 0.65
CA ASP A 130 2.02 12.03 -0.39
C ASP A 130 1.38 13.41 -0.52
N PRO A 131 1.42 14.06 -1.69
CA PRO A 131 1.00 15.45 -1.81
C PRO A 131 -0.43 15.62 -1.30
N MET A 132 -1.25 14.57 -1.35
CA MET A 132 -2.61 14.54 -0.82
C MET A 132 -2.67 14.32 0.69
N GLU A 133 -1.73 13.56 1.28
CA GLU A 133 -1.58 13.43 2.73
C GLU A 133 -1.16 14.78 3.34
N LYS A 134 -0.16 15.44 2.75
CA LYS A 134 0.24 16.80 3.16
C LYS A 134 -0.93 17.77 3.04
N TYR A 135 -1.61 17.74 1.90
CA TYR A 135 -2.77 18.59 1.64
C TYR A 135 -3.89 18.38 2.67
N LEU A 136 -4.15 17.13 3.05
CA LEU A 136 -5.13 16.80 4.09
C LEU A 136 -4.74 17.42 5.44
N TYR A 137 -3.48 17.34 5.85
CA TYR A 137 -3.00 17.97 7.08
C TYR A 137 -3.07 19.51 7.01
N ASP A 138 -2.68 20.11 5.89
CA ASP A 138 -2.80 21.56 5.67
C ASP A 138 -4.27 22.00 5.73
N TYR A 139 -5.18 21.20 5.16
CA TYR A 139 -6.63 21.41 5.23
C TYR A 139 -7.15 21.32 6.67
N ILE A 140 -6.81 20.26 7.40
CA ILE A 140 -7.18 20.06 8.81
C ILE A 140 -6.70 21.26 9.64
N HIS A 141 -5.47 21.72 9.41
CA HIS A 141 -4.92 22.89 10.08
C HIS A 141 -5.70 24.17 9.75
N ARG A 142 -6.04 24.39 8.47
CA ARG A 142 -6.83 25.53 8.00
C ARG A 142 -8.20 25.60 8.68
N ILE A 143 -8.89 24.47 8.84
CA ILE A 143 -10.23 24.47 9.42
C ILE A 143 -10.26 24.44 10.95
N THR A 144 -9.13 24.13 11.60
CA THR A 144 -9.02 24.00 13.05
C THR A 144 -9.67 25.14 13.84
N PRO A 145 -9.50 26.44 13.50
CA PRO A 145 -10.07 27.54 14.28
C PRO A 145 -11.61 27.53 14.35
N PHE A 146 -12.28 26.94 13.36
CA PHE A 146 -13.75 26.98 13.24
C PHE A 146 -14.45 25.90 14.06
N PHE A 147 -13.74 24.83 14.44
CA PHE A 147 -14.35 23.61 15.00
C PHE A 147 -13.97 23.30 16.44
N ARG A 148 -13.16 24.13 17.10
CA ARG A 148 -12.70 23.93 18.48
C ARG A 148 -13.82 23.83 19.53
N SER A 149 -15.03 24.29 19.20
CA SER A 149 -16.17 24.30 20.11
C SER A 149 -16.99 23.00 20.10
N ILE A 150 -16.67 22.04 19.22
CA ILE A 150 -17.37 20.75 19.18
C ILE A 150 -16.91 19.92 20.36
N ASP A 151 -17.87 19.43 21.16
CA ASP A 151 -17.59 18.57 22.30
C ASP A 151 -17.16 17.16 21.86
N ARG A 152 -16.47 16.45 22.76
CA ARG A 152 -15.90 15.14 22.46
C ARG A 152 -16.95 14.08 22.12
N ASP A 153 -18.09 14.11 22.81
CA ASP A 153 -19.13 13.12 22.59
C ASP A 153 -19.75 13.31 21.20
N THR A 154 -20.01 14.55 20.79
CA THR A 154 -20.45 14.86 19.42
C THR A 154 -19.37 14.49 18.40
N ALA A 155 -18.09 14.75 18.67
CA ALA A 155 -17.01 14.37 17.78
C ALA A 155 -16.87 12.86 17.60
N HIS A 156 -17.11 12.08 18.65
CA HIS A 156 -17.14 10.62 18.59
C HIS A 156 -18.25 10.10 17.67
N GLU A 157 -19.45 10.67 17.76
CA GLU A 157 -20.55 10.31 16.85
C GLU A 157 -20.22 10.63 15.38
N ILE A 158 -19.52 11.75 15.13
CA ILE A 158 -19.03 12.09 13.78
C ILE A 158 -18.01 11.06 13.29
N ALA A 159 -17.05 10.68 14.15
CA ALA A 159 -16.04 9.66 13.82
C ALA A 159 -16.71 8.31 13.50
N SER A 160 -17.64 7.89 14.35
CA SER A 160 -18.44 6.67 14.20
C SER A 160 -19.22 6.66 12.88
N ALA A 161 -19.85 7.78 12.52
CA ALA A 161 -20.57 7.91 11.26
C ALA A 161 -19.67 7.72 10.04
N VAL A 162 -18.51 8.39 10.02
CA VAL A 162 -17.54 8.32 8.91
C VAL A 162 -16.92 6.93 8.78
N LEU A 163 -16.47 6.35 9.89
CA LEU A 163 -15.85 5.02 9.89
C LEU A 163 -16.87 3.95 9.52
N SER A 164 -18.09 4.02 10.07
CA SER A 164 -19.17 3.08 9.70
C SER A 164 -19.52 3.18 8.23
N TYR A 165 -19.59 4.40 7.67
CA TYR A 165 -19.80 4.60 6.24
C TYR A 165 -18.68 3.95 5.41
N LYS A 166 -17.42 4.17 5.79
CA LYS A 166 -16.25 3.56 5.15
C LYS A 166 -16.32 2.03 5.16
N PHE A 167 -16.78 1.44 6.26
CA PHE A 167 -16.90 -0.01 6.40
C PHE A 167 -18.20 -0.59 5.84
N GLU A 168 -18.99 0.22 5.13
CA GLU A 168 -20.28 -0.18 4.55
C GLU A 168 -21.31 -0.64 5.61
N LEU A 169 -21.10 -0.24 6.87
CA LEU A 169 -22.03 -0.44 7.97
C LEU A 169 -23.07 0.69 7.97
N TYR A 170 -23.87 0.76 6.90
CA TYR A 170 -24.81 1.85 6.66
C TYR A 170 -25.80 2.12 7.80
N PRO A 171 -26.37 1.12 8.53
CA PRO A 171 -27.24 1.39 9.67
C PRO A 171 -26.55 2.22 10.75
N ASN A 172 -25.30 1.86 11.08
CA ASN A 172 -24.50 2.55 12.09
C ASN A 172 -24.08 3.95 11.60
N ALA A 173 -23.79 4.09 10.31
CA ALA A 173 -23.48 5.37 9.70
C ALA A 173 -24.67 6.33 9.79
N ILE A 174 -25.90 5.83 9.57
CA ILE A 174 -27.15 6.59 9.70
C ILE A 174 -27.37 7.02 11.15
N GLU A 175 -27.28 6.07 12.10
CA GLU A 175 -27.49 6.35 13.52
C GLU A 175 -26.47 7.36 14.08
N GLY A 176 -25.19 7.17 13.79
CA GLY A 176 -24.13 8.09 14.20
C GLY A 176 -24.31 9.49 13.59
N ALA A 177 -24.68 9.56 12.30
CA ALA A 177 -24.91 10.83 11.62
C ALA A 177 -26.14 11.57 12.16
N ASP A 178 -27.25 10.88 12.39
CA ASP A 178 -28.47 11.48 12.96
C ASP A 178 -28.21 11.96 14.41
N THR A 179 -27.48 11.17 15.20
CA THR A 179 -27.11 11.53 16.58
C THR A 179 -26.19 12.75 16.61
N ALA A 180 -25.11 12.75 15.82
CA ALA A 180 -24.20 13.89 15.71
C ALA A 180 -24.94 15.16 15.22
N ALA A 181 -25.75 15.04 14.16
CA ALA A 181 -26.48 16.17 13.59
C ALA A 181 -27.48 16.79 14.59
N SER A 182 -28.09 15.99 15.46
CA SER A 182 -29.02 16.47 16.49
C SER A 182 -28.35 17.31 17.58
N ARG A 183 -27.07 17.04 17.88
CA ARG A 183 -26.27 17.76 18.89
C ARG A 183 -25.66 19.04 18.35
N LEU A 184 -25.45 19.13 17.04
CA LEU A 184 -24.93 20.32 16.37
C LEU A 184 -26.06 21.35 16.15
N THR A 185 -26.22 22.34 17.04
CA THR A 185 -27.29 23.36 16.93
C THR A 185 -26.81 24.75 16.48
N GLY A 186 -25.55 24.89 16.09
CA GLY A 186 -24.95 26.18 15.69
C GLY A 186 -25.17 26.59 14.23
N GLU A 187 -24.70 27.79 13.90
CA GLU A 187 -24.63 28.37 12.55
C GLU A 187 -23.20 28.29 11.97
N GLY A 188 -23.01 28.74 10.73
CA GLY A 188 -21.70 28.79 10.07
C GLY A 188 -21.05 27.42 9.95
N ALA A 189 -19.84 27.27 10.49
CA ALA A 189 -19.07 26.03 10.44
C ALA A 189 -19.83 24.82 11.00
N VAL A 190 -20.52 25.00 12.13
CA VAL A 190 -21.34 23.93 12.76
C VAL A 190 -22.51 23.52 11.86
N ALA A 191 -23.12 24.47 11.16
CA ALA A 191 -24.17 24.18 10.19
C ALA A 191 -23.62 23.44 8.96
N ALA A 192 -22.40 23.76 8.51
CA ALA A 192 -21.75 23.06 7.40
C ALA A 192 -21.45 21.60 7.75
N VAL A 193 -20.99 21.30 8.96
CA VAL A 193 -20.77 19.92 9.43
C VAL A 193 -22.08 19.17 9.57
N ARG A 194 -23.11 19.80 10.14
CA ARG A 194 -24.46 19.23 10.22
C ARG A 194 -24.97 18.86 8.81
N LYS A 195 -24.78 19.74 7.84
CA LYS A 195 -25.13 19.48 6.43
C LYS A 195 -24.33 18.32 5.85
N ALA A 196 -23.02 18.25 6.11
CA ALA A 196 -22.17 17.14 5.69
C ALA A 196 -22.67 15.80 6.24
N LEU A 197 -23.01 15.74 7.53
CA LEU A 197 -23.58 14.53 8.16
C LEU A 197 -24.90 14.12 7.51
N THR A 198 -25.78 15.08 7.21
CA THR A 198 -27.04 14.78 6.50
C THR A 198 -26.79 14.22 5.09
N ILE A 199 -25.81 14.76 4.36
CA ILE A 199 -25.43 14.24 3.03
C ILE A 199 -24.93 12.78 3.12
N ILE A 200 -24.05 12.48 4.09
CA ILE A 200 -23.53 11.14 4.34
C ILE A 200 -24.68 10.19 4.70
N ARG A 201 -25.55 10.62 5.61
CA ARG A 201 -26.72 9.87 6.09
C ARG A 201 -27.69 9.55 4.97
N ASP A 202 -28.06 10.52 4.14
CA ASP A 202 -28.95 10.31 3.00
C ASP A 202 -28.37 9.32 2.01
N ARG A 203 -27.06 9.38 1.76
CA ARG A 203 -26.39 8.40 0.90
C ARG A 203 -26.41 7.02 1.53
N ALA A 204 -26.10 6.90 2.81
CA ALA A 204 -26.14 5.62 3.53
C ALA A 204 -27.53 4.97 3.49
N VAL A 205 -28.62 5.75 3.73
CA VAL A 205 -30.00 5.26 3.59
C VAL A 205 -30.26 4.69 2.20
N LYS A 206 -29.79 5.37 1.15
CA LYS A 206 -29.99 4.93 -0.24
C LYS A 206 -29.18 3.68 -0.57
N LEU A 207 -27.94 3.59 -0.10
CA LEU A 207 -27.11 2.40 -0.28
C LEU A 207 -27.68 1.19 0.44
N GLU A 208 -28.21 1.37 1.66
CA GLU A 208 -28.89 0.30 2.39
C GLU A 208 -30.14 -0.20 1.67
N GLN A 209 -30.87 0.70 1.00
CA GLN A 209 -31.99 0.36 0.12
C GLN A 209 -31.57 -0.19 -1.25
N SER A 210 -30.27 -0.45 -1.47
CA SER A 210 -29.69 -0.88 -2.75
C SER A 210 -29.95 0.08 -3.93
N ALA A 211 -30.20 1.36 -3.64
CA ALA A 211 -30.46 2.39 -4.64
C ALA A 211 -29.13 3.00 -5.15
N VAL A 212 -28.65 2.51 -6.29
CA VAL A 212 -27.34 2.87 -6.87
C VAL A 212 -27.16 4.40 -7.08
N LYS A 213 -28.22 5.10 -7.48
CA LYS A 213 -28.20 6.56 -7.81
C LYS A 213 -28.91 7.45 -6.79
N GLY A 214 -29.15 6.97 -5.56
CA GLY A 214 -29.75 7.80 -4.53
C GLY A 214 -28.71 8.69 -3.85
N TYR A 215 -28.82 10.01 -4.03
CA TYR A 215 -27.99 11.01 -3.34
C TYR A 215 -28.87 11.98 -2.55
N SER A 216 -28.23 12.76 -1.66
CA SER A 216 -28.91 13.84 -0.96
C SER A 216 -29.33 14.95 -1.93
N ALA A 217 -30.44 15.61 -1.64
CA ALA A 217 -30.84 16.84 -2.34
C ALA A 217 -30.04 18.07 -1.86
N LEU A 218 -29.30 17.93 -0.75
CA LEU A 218 -28.50 19.00 -0.18
C LEU A 218 -27.20 19.19 -0.98
N SER A 219 -26.76 20.44 -1.06
CA SER A 219 -25.43 20.81 -1.56
C SER A 219 -24.87 21.97 -0.75
N PHE A 220 -23.55 22.12 -0.79
CA PHE A 220 -22.87 23.23 -0.12
C PHE A 220 -23.07 24.54 -0.91
N SER A 221 -23.24 25.64 -0.19
CA SER A 221 -23.31 26.98 -0.76
C SER A 221 -21.92 27.62 -0.86
N PRO A 222 -21.76 28.69 -1.65
CA PRO A 222 -20.48 29.41 -1.74
C PRO A 222 -19.93 29.89 -0.39
N ASP A 223 -20.81 30.25 0.56
CA ASP A 223 -20.40 30.68 1.91
C ASP A 223 -19.74 29.57 2.75
N GLU A 224 -19.97 28.31 2.37
CA GLU A 224 -19.44 27.12 3.05
C GLU A 224 -18.13 26.61 2.43
N GLU A 225 -17.72 27.11 1.25
CA GLU A 225 -16.49 26.69 0.56
C GLU A 225 -15.24 26.86 1.43
N GLN A 226 -15.23 27.86 2.30
CA GLN A 226 -14.15 28.08 3.26
C GLN A 226 -13.90 26.90 4.21
N TYR A 227 -14.90 26.03 4.41
CA TYR A 227 -14.80 24.82 5.24
C TYR A 227 -14.50 23.56 4.43
N LEU A 228 -14.64 23.59 3.10
CA LEU A 228 -14.49 22.41 2.24
C LEU A 228 -13.03 22.18 1.85
N ALA A 229 -12.68 20.91 1.63
CA ALA A 229 -11.36 20.55 1.15
C ALA A 229 -11.26 20.77 -0.36
N ILE A 230 -12.14 20.15 -1.14
CA ILE A 230 -12.03 20.10 -2.59
C ILE A 230 -12.77 21.30 -3.18
N ILE A 231 -12.01 22.27 -3.70
CA ILE A 231 -12.53 23.48 -4.34
C ILE A 231 -12.01 23.49 -5.78
N ILE A 232 -12.90 23.17 -6.73
CA ILE A 232 -12.58 23.12 -8.17
C ILE A 232 -13.62 23.92 -8.98
N PRO A 233 -13.26 24.44 -10.15
CA PRO A 233 -14.20 25.13 -11.03
C PRO A 233 -15.39 24.26 -11.43
N ALA A 234 -16.58 24.86 -11.53
CA ALA A 234 -17.83 24.14 -11.78
C ALA A 234 -17.85 23.37 -13.11
N ASP A 235 -17.06 23.80 -14.10
CA ASP A 235 -16.88 23.15 -15.39
C ASP A 235 -16.00 21.89 -15.32
N GLN A 236 -15.22 21.71 -14.26
CA GLN A 236 -14.39 20.52 -14.02
C GLN A 236 -15.10 19.46 -13.16
N ILE A 237 -16.32 19.73 -12.70
CA ILE A 237 -17.09 18.79 -11.89
C ILE A 237 -17.81 17.81 -12.81
N GLU A 238 -17.29 16.58 -12.90
CA GLU A 238 -17.91 15.52 -13.69
C GLU A 238 -19.26 15.07 -13.11
N ASN A 239 -19.31 14.86 -11.79
CA ASN A 239 -20.51 14.45 -11.07
C ASN A 239 -20.70 15.29 -9.80
N ARG A 240 -21.69 16.18 -9.83
CA ARG A 240 -22.01 17.09 -8.71
C ARG A 240 -22.43 16.36 -7.43
N GLU A 241 -23.12 15.23 -7.57
CA GLU A 241 -23.63 14.45 -6.44
C GLU A 241 -22.48 13.74 -5.72
N SER A 242 -21.57 13.12 -6.47
CA SER A 242 -20.34 12.52 -5.92
C SER A 242 -19.46 13.59 -5.28
N PHE A 243 -19.22 14.69 -5.99
CA PHE A 243 -18.40 15.80 -5.49
C PHE A 243 -18.93 16.37 -4.15
N THR A 244 -20.25 16.46 -4.02
CA THR A 244 -20.88 16.94 -2.77
C THR A 244 -20.68 15.95 -1.63
N LEU A 245 -20.84 14.65 -1.90
CA LEU A 245 -20.61 13.58 -0.92
C LEU A 245 -19.14 13.50 -0.50
N ASP A 246 -18.22 13.58 -1.46
CA ASP A 246 -16.78 13.49 -1.24
C ASP A 246 -16.30 14.64 -0.34
N ASN A 247 -16.74 15.88 -0.60
CA ASN A 247 -16.50 17.00 0.29
C ASN A 247 -17.14 16.81 1.68
N ALA A 248 -18.34 16.24 1.76
CA ALA A 248 -19.00 15.96 3.04
C ALA A 248 -18.21 14.94 3.88
N LEU A 249 -17.73 13.86 3.26
CA LEU A 249 -16.91 12.83 3.91
C LEU A 249 -15.58 13.40 4.40
N VAL A 250 -14.89 14.19 3.58
CA VAL A 250 -13.61 14.82 3.94
C VAL A 250 -13.79 15.80 5.10
N LEU A 251 -14.84 16.65 5.06
CA LEU A 251 -15.13 17.60 6.13
C LEU A 251 -15.48 16.89 7.45
N ALA A 252 -16.36 15.89 7.41
CA ALA A 252 -16.74 15.13 8.61
C ALA A 252 -15.53 14.40 9.21
N TYR A 253 -14.70 13.78 8.37
CA TYR A 253 -13.45 13.14 8.81
C TYR A 253 -12.50 14.13 9.49
N ALA A 254 -12.26 15.29 8.88
CA ALA A 254 -11.34 16.29 9.41
C ALA A 254 -11.82 16.83 10.76
N VAL A 255 -13.13 17.04 10.92
CA VAL A 255 -13.73 17.48 12.19
C VAL A 255 -13.62 16.40 13.27
N ALA A 256 -13.90 15.14 12.92
CA ALA A 256 -13.72 14.00 13.81
C ALA A 256 -12.25 13.87 14.28
N TYR A 257 -11.30 13.98 13.34
CA TYR A 257 -9.87 13.91 13.63
C TYR A 257 -9.41 15.02 14.58
N LEU A 258 -9.97 16.23 14.44
CA LEU A 258 -9.65 17.37 15.30
C LEU A 258 -10.23 17.26 16.71
N CYS A 259 -11.44 16.73 16.84
CA CYS A 259 -12.25 16.88 18.05
C CYS A 259 -12.46 15.58 18.83
N SER A 260 -12.22 14.40 18.22
CA SER A 260 -12.31 13.09 18.89
C SER A 260 -10.92 12.52 19.17
N PRO A 261 -10.31 12.79 20.34
CA PRO A 261 -9.02 12.22 20.69
C PRO A 261 -9.09 10.70 20.87
N ASP A 262 -10.23 10.18 21.30
CA ASP A 262 -10.43 8.75 21.60
C ASP A 262 -10.50 7.91 20.32
N ASP A 263 -10.98 8.49 19.22
CA ASP A 263 -11.02 7.84 17.90
C ASP A 263 -9.80 8.18 17.02
N GLY A 264 -8.89 9.03 17.50
CA GLY A 264 -7.76 9.55 16.72
C GLY A 264 -6.90 8.44 16.11
N GLN A 265 -6.60 7.38 16.87
CA GLN A 265 -5.85 6.22 16.37
C GLN A 265 -6.60 5.50 15.24
N MET A 266 -7.90 5.26 15.41
CA MET A 266 -8.72 4.57 14.40
C MET A 266 -8.86 5.42 13.13
N LEU A 267 -9.00 6.73 13.27
CA LEU A 267 -9.06 7.66 12.15
C LEU A 267 -7.73 7.75 11.39
N ASP A 268 -6.60 7.68 12.09
CA ASP A 268 -5.26 7.68 11.51
C ASP A 268 -4.99 6.38 10.71
N GLU A 269 -5.28 5.22 11.31
CA GLU A 269 -5.17 3.90 10.65
C GLU A 269 -6.04 3.80 9.39
N HIS A 270 -7.06 4.65 9.29
CA HIS A 270 -8.04 4.65 8.23
C HIS A 270 -8.01 5.88 7.32
N GLN A 271 -7.04 6.77 7.49
CA GLN A 271 -6.87 8.02 6.75
C GLN A 271 -6.76 7.82 5.23
N ASN A 272 -6.22 6.69 4.78
CA ASN A 272 -6.12 6.34 3.34
C ASN A 272 -7.46 6.44 2.60
N PHE A 273 -8.59 6.26 3.29
CA PHE A 273 -9.92 6.45 2.71
C PHE A 273 -10.13 7.87 2.19
N VAL A 274 -9.81 8.87 3.02
CA VAL A 274 -9.97 10.29 2.66
C VAL A 274 -8.86 10.74 1.69
N ILE A 275 -7.65 10.19 1.84
CA ILE A 275 -6.57 10.45 0.88
C ILE A 275 -6.94 9.95 -0.53
N GLN A 276 -7.60 8.79 -0.65
CA GLN A 276 -8.08 8.28 -1.94
C GLN A 276 -9.13 9.19 -2.57
N ILE A 277 -10.06 9.74 -1.75
CA ILE A 277 -11.03 10.74 -2.21
C ILE A 277 -10.27 11.98 -2.72
N LEU A 278 -9.33 12.54 -1.96
CA LEU A 278 -8.58 13.72 -2.39
C LEU A 278 -7.75 13.45 -3.65
N SER A 279 -7.19 12.25 -3.77
CA SER A 279 -6.37 11.82 -4.90
C SER A 279 -7.15 11.75 -6.22
N SER A 280 -8.46 11.47 -6.18
CA SER A 280 -9.28 11.48 -7.40
C SER A 280 -9.49 12.88 -7.98
N TYR A 281 -9.25 13.92 -7.16
CA TYR A 281 -9.35 15.33 -7.54
C TYR A 281 -7.98 16.02 -7.75
N LYS A 282 -6.89 15.26 -7.68
CA LYS A 282 -5.52 15.79 -7.66
C LYS A 282 -5.23 16.70 -8.86
N GLU A 283 -5.56 16.25 -10.08
CA GLU A 283 -5.29 16.98 -11.31
C GLU A 283 -6.11 18.28 -11.40
N GLN A 284 -7.39 18.23 -11.01
CA GLN A 284 -8.30 19.39 -11.01
C GLN A 284 -7.89 20.45 -9.97
N MET A 285 -7.27 20.01 -8.86
CA MET A 285 -6.73 20.89 -7.82
C MET A 285 -5.32 21.44 -8.16
N GLY A 286 -4.71 21.01 -9.25
CA GLY A 286 -3.42 21.53 -9.75
C GLY A 286 -2.17 20.88 -9.13
N PHE A 287 -2.26 19.62 -8.72
CA PHE A 287 -1.16 18.83 -8.13
C PHE A 287 -0.57 17.76 -9.07
#